data_AF-M6KPH9-F1
#
_entry.id   AF-M6KPH9-F1
#
_cell.length_a   1.000
_cell.length_b   1.000
_cell.length_c   1.000
_cell.angle_alpha   90.00
_cell.angle_beta   90.00
_cell.angle_gamma   90.00
#
_symmetry.space_group_name_H-M   'P 1'
#
loop_
_entity.id
_entity.type
_entity.pdbx_description
1 polymer ?
#
loop_
_entity_poly.entity_id
_entity_poly.type
_entity_poly.pdbx_seq_one_letter_code
_entity_poly.pdbx_strand_id
1 'polypeptide(L)'
;MKLLFSLLHKEFLLLGKAINGILSVLVLITSIVFIFNYALEQTGRLDRQTLIGIKWSVLFLTSYVFIGQSAWEERESGGGRISSLFLPVWMRFLSKSLVVFVGLSIAAIYLMILLSVFFQAFSLGWKDLFVNLIFYYLEFSVFLFWELHSVISVILPD
;
A
#
# COMPACT_ATOMS: atom_id res chain seq x y z
N MET A 1 17.50 -6.99 18.37
CA MET A 1 16.03 -7.17 18.29
C MET A 1 15.24 -6.00 18.87
N LYS A 2 15.48 -5.55 20.12
CA LYS A 2 14.77 -4.38 20.72
C LYS A 2 14.77 -3.12 19.85
N LEU A 3 15.87 -2.86 19.16
CA LEU A 3 16.08 -1.69 18.32
C LEU A 3 15.22 -1.72 17.04
N LEU A 4 15.04 -2.90 16.44
CA LEU A 4 14.19 -3.11 15.26
C LEU A 4 12.70 -3.00 15.64
N PHE A 5 12.31 -3.51 16.81
CA PHE A 5 10.96 -3.36 17.33
C PHE A 5 10.62 -1.90 17.66
N SER A 6 11.57 -1.15 18.24
CA SER A 6 11.42 0.28 18.48
C SER A 6 11.29 1.09 17.18
N LEU A 7 11.99 0.68 16.12
CA LEU A 7 11.89 1.27 14.80
C LEU A 7 10.52 1.01 14.18
N LEU A 8 10.06 -0.25 14.18
CA LEU A 8 8.73 -0.60 13.70
C LEU A 8 7.66 0.17 14.46
N HIS A 9 7.77 0.27 15.79
CA HIS A 9 6.82 1.04 16.60
C HIS A 9 6.82 2.53 16.24
N LYS A 10 7.99 3.14 15.99
CA LYS A 10 8.10 4.52 15.50
C LYS A 10 7.40 4.68 14.15
N GLU A 11 7.67 3.78 13.20
CA GLU A 11 7.07 3.83 11.85
C GLU A 11 5.54 3.63 11.91
N PHE A 12 5.05 2.73 12.78
CA PHE A 12 3.61 2.56 13.04
C PHE A 12 2.98 3.80 13.68
N LEU A 13 3.69 4.49 14.60
CA LEU A 13 3.21 5.74 15.19
C LEU A 13 3.18 6.89 14.18
N LEU A 14 4.14 6.96 13.26
CA LEU A 14 4.11 7.90 12.15
C LEU A 14 2.93 7.62 11.22
N LEU A 15 2.65 6.35 10.95
CA LEU A 15 1.44 5.95 10.23
C LEU A 15 0.14 6.22 11.00
N GLY A 16 0.16 6.10 12.32
CA GLY A 16 -0.96 6.46 13.19
C GLY A 16 -1.20 7.97 13.21
N LYS A 17 -0.16 8.80 13.11
CA LYS A 17 -0.33 10.24 12.85
C LYS A 17 -0.92 10.50 11.47
N ALA A 18 -0.59 9.65 10.50
CA ALA A 18 -1.21 9.62 9.17
C ALA A 18 -2.61 8.95 9.17
N ILE A 19 -3.33 8.88 10.29
CA ILE A 19 -4.73 8.39 10.33
C ILE A 19 -5.59 9.08 9.26
N ASN A 20 -5.37 10.37 9.01
CA ASN A 20 -6.03 11.10 7.93
C ASN A 20 -5.65 10.56 6.54
N GLY A 21 -4.38 10.17 6.35
CA GLY A 21 -3.90 9.50 5.14
C GLY A 21 -4.48 8.10 4.96
N ILE A 22 -4.58 7.31 6.03
CA ILE A 22 -5.22 5.97 6.00
C ILE A 22 -6.71 6.11 5.66
N LEU A 23 -7.42 7.05 6.30
CA LEU A 23 -8.81 7.34 6.00
C LEU A 23 -8.98 7.82 4.54
N SER A 24 -8.08 8.69 4.07
CA SER A 24 -8.08 9.14 2.67
C SER A 24 -7.92 7.97 1.71
N VAL A 25 -7.04 7.01 2.01
CA VAL A 25 -6.86 5.79 1.22
C VAL A 25 -8.13 4.92 1.22
N LEU A 26 -8.78 4.72 2.37
CA LEU A 26 -10.03 3.96 2.44
C LEU A 26 -11.15 4.62 1.63
N VAL A 27 -11.29 5.94 1.76
CA VAL A 27 -12.26 6.75 1.00
C VAL A 27 -11.94 6.69 -0.50
N LEU A 28 -10.67 6.71 -0.88
CA LEU A 28 -10.23 6.62 -2.27
C LEU A 28 -10.59 5.25 -2.87
N ILE A 29 -10.25 4.16 -2.18
CA ILE A 29 -10.59 2.79 -2.62
C ILE A 29 -12.10 2.63 -2.79
N THR A 30 -12.88 3.03 -1.78
CA THR A 30 -14.35 2.94 -1.82
C THR A 30 -14.94 3.77 -2.93
N SER A 31 -14.48 5.01 -3.12
CA SER A 31 -14.95 5.88 -4.19
C SER A 31 -14.69 5.30 -5.57
N ILE A 32 -13.48 4.77 -5.80
CA ILE A 32 -13.14 4.16 -7.09
C ILE A 32 -13.99 2.93 -7.36
N VAL A 33 -14.13 2.02 -6.38
CA VAL A 33 -14.99 0.84 -6.52
C VAL A 33 -16.43 1.25 -6.80
N PHE A 34 -16.95 2.28 -6.12
CA PHE A 34 -18.30 2.77 -6.32
C PHE A 34 -18.50 3.41 -7.71
N ILE A 35 -17.55 4.21 -8.19
CA ILE A 35 -17.57 4.79 -9.54
C ILE A 35 -17.61 3.68 -10.58
N PHE A 36 -16.75 2.66 -10.45
CA PHE A 36 -16.77 1.52 -11.36
C PHE A 36 -18.07 0.74 -11.28
N ASN A 37 -18.59 0.50 -10.08
CA ASN A 37 -19.88 -0.15 -9.91
C ASN A 37 -20.99 0.62 -10.65
N TYR A 38 -21.11 1.92 -10.39
CA TYR A 38 -22.14 2.77 -11.00
C TYR A 38 -21.99 2.91 -12.52
N ALA A 39 -20.77 3.11 -13.02
CA ALA A 39 -20.51 3.24 -14.45
C ALA A 39 -20.79 1.94 -15.22
N LEU A 40 -20.60 0.78 -14.58
CA LEU A 40 -20.67 -0.53 -15.23
C LEU A 40 -22.00 -1.26 -14.99
N GLU A 41 -22.81 -0.79 -14.03
CA GLU A 41 -24.19 -1.26 -13.83
C GLU A 41 -25.05 -1.03 -15.10
N GLN A 42 -24.74 0.00 -15.89
CA GLN A 42 -25.40 0.24 -17.18
C GLN A 42 -25.00 -0.75 -18.29
N THR A 43 -23.86 -1.44 -18.18
CA THR A 43 -23.35 -2.35 -19.23
C THR A 43 -23.69 -3.83 -19.01
N GLY A 44 -24.40 -4.16 -17.91
CA GLY A 44 -25.15 -5.41 -17.77
C GLY A 44 -24.37 -6.65 -17.31
N ARG A 45 -23.03 -6.65 -17.28
CA ARG A 45 -22.15 -7.59 -16.53
C ARG A 45 -20.68 -7.30 -16.82
N LEU A 46 -19.83 -7.34 -15.79
CA LEU A 46 -18.39 -7.27 -15.94
C LEU A 46 -17.77 -8.64 -16.09
N ASP A 47 -16.89 -8.78 -17.10
CA ASP A 47 -16.03 -9.95 -17.19
C ASP A 47 -14.99 -9.96 -16.07
N ARG A 48 -14.60 -11.16 -15.67
CA ARG A 48 -13.65 -11.40 -14.56
C ARG A 48 -12.30 -10.74 -14.83
N GLN A 49 -11.85 -10.70 -16.10
CA GLN A 49 -10.58 -10.07 -16.46
C GLN A 49 -10.59 -8.57 -16.19
N THR A 50 -11.70 -7.88 -16.46
CA THR A 50 -11.86 -6.44 -16.19
C THR A 50 -11.82 -6.16 -14.69
N LEU A 51 -12.45 -7.01 -13.88
CA LEU A 51 -12.40 -6.87 -12.41
C LEU A 51 -10.99 -7.08 -11.85
N ILE A 52 -10.23 -8.02 -12.42
CA ILE A 52 -8.81 -8.20 -12.09
C ILE A 52 -8.03 -6.93 -12.45
N GLY A 53 -8.27 -6.36 -13.63
CA GLY A 53 -7.66 -5.09 -14.06
C GLY A 53 -7.97 -3.92 -13.12
N ILE A 54 -9.25 -3.74 -12.75
CA ILE A 54 -9.68 -2.70 -11.80
C ILE A 54 -8.99 -2.88 -10.44
N LYS A 55 -8.94 -4.12 -9.93
CA LYS A 55 -8.25 -4.44 -8.68
C LYS A 55 -6.78 -3.99 -8.72
N TRP A 56 -6.06 -4.29 -9.80
CA TRP A 56 -4.66 -3.92 -9.95
C TRP A 56 -4.48 -2.40 -10.07
N SER A 57 -5.30 -1.72 -10.86
CA SER A 57 -5.24 -0.26 -10.99
C SER A 57 -5.47 0.44 -9.66
N VAL A 58 -6.42 -0.04 -8.85
CA VAL A 58 -6.71 0.52 -7.53
C VAL A 58 -5.56 0.26 -6.55
N LEU A 59 -4.99 -0.94 -6.56
CA LEU A 59 -3.82 -1.28 -5.73
C LEU A 59 -2.62 -0.40 -6.05
N PHE A 60 -2.29 -0.27 -7.33
CA PHE A 60 -1.18 0.56 -7.78
C PHE A 60 -1.37 2.02 -7.37
N LEU A 61 -2.55 2.59 -7.62
CA LEU A 61 -2.83 3.99 -7.27
C LEU A 61 -2.82 4.20 -5.75
N THR A 62 -3.37 3.25 -4.99
CA THR A 62 -3.34 3.26 -3.53
C THR A 62 -1.91 3.19 -3.00
N SER A 63 -1.05 2.34 -3.60
CA SER A 63 0.35 2.25 -3.21
C SER A 63 1.06 3.58 -3.38
N TYR A 64 0.91 4.22 -4.54
CA TYR A 64 1.53 5.51 -4.82
C TYR A 64 1.13 6.57 -3.79
N VAL A 65 -0.17 6.66 -3.48
CA VAL A 65 -0.68 7.60 -2.46
C VAL A 65 -0.13 7.26 -1.07
N PHE A 66 -0.17 5.98 -0.68
CA PHE A 66 0.26 5.54 0.65
C PHE A 66 1.75 5.79 0.90
N ILE A 67 2.59 5.52 -0.10
CA ILE A 67 4.02 5.78 -0.01
C ILE A 67 4.31 7.28 0.00
N GLY A 68 3.61 8.04 -0.85
CA GLY A 68 3.73 9.50 -0.88
C GLY A 68 3.40 10.14 0.47
N GLN A 69 2.33 9.69 1.13
CA GLN A 69 1.98 10.09 2.50
C GLN A 69 3.09 9.68 3.48
N SER A 70 3.46 8.39 3.51
CA SER A 70 4.53 7.91 4.40
C SER A 70 5.84 8.71 4.27
N ALA A 71 6.24 9.07 3.05
CA ALA A 71 7.43 9.89 2.81
C ALA A 71 7.24 11.36 3.23
N TRP A 72 6.04 11.93 3.08
CA TRP A 72 5.75 13.30 3.52
C TRP A 72 5.78 13.41 5.04
N GLU A 73 5.10 12.52 5.76
CA GLU A 73 5.14 12.46 7.23
C GLU A 73 6.56 12.27 7.79
N GLU A 74 7.40 11.48 7.11
CA GLU A 74 8.80 11.28 7.51
C GLU A 74 9.64 12.56 7.36
N ARG A 75 9.36 13.37 6.32
CA ARG A 75 10.00 14.67 6.11
C ARG A 75 9.53 15.69 7.13
N GLU A 76 8.22 15.79 7.35
CA GLU A 76 7.61 16.78 8.24
C GLU A 76 7.97 16.51 9.72
N SER A 77 8.03 15.25 10.12
CA SER A 77 8.42 14.86 11.48
C SER A 77 9.92 15.03 11.77
N GLY A 78 10.75 15.30 10.75
CA GLY A 78 12.21 15.26 10.86
C GLY A 78 12.78 13.87 11.21
N GLY A 79 11.91 12.84 11.25
CA GLY A 79 12.24 11.49 11.70
C GLY A 79 13.26 10.80 10.80
N GLY A 80 13.27 11.13 9.50
CA GLY A 80 14.27 10.63 8.55
C GLY A 80 15.68 11.13 8.85
N ARG A 81 15.81 12.41 9.22
CA ARG A 81 17.10 13.04 9.56
C ARG A 81 17.67 12.51 10.87
N ILE A 82 16.84 12.41 11.91
CA ILE A 82 17.28 11.90 13.22
C ILE A 82 17.65 10.42 13.12
N SER A 83 16.83 9.61 12.46
CA SER A 83 17.14 8.19 12.27
C SER A 83 18.39 7.96 11.42
N SER A 84 18.70 8.85 10.47
CA SER A 84 19.92 8.74 9.65
C SER A 84 21.23 8.85 10.42
N LEU A 85 21.22 9.57 11.55
CA LEU A 85 22.40 9.79 12.38
C LEU A 85 22.74 8.60 13.27
N PHE A 86 21.76 7.76 13.61
CA PHE A 86 21.92 6.69 14.59
C PHE A 86 21.71 5.28 14.01
N LEU A 87 21.19 5.17 12.78
CA LEU A 87 20.79 3.88 12.20
C LEU A 87 21.38 3.63 10.81
N PRO A 88 21.87 2.41 10.56
CA PRO A 88 22.38 2.05 9.26
C PRO A 88 21.23 1.93 8.24
N VAL A 89 21.54 2.24 6.97
CA VAL A 89 20.56 2.39 5.88
C VAL A 89 19.67 1.17 5.71
N TRP A 90 20.25 -0.03 5.77
CA TRP A 90 19.53 -1.31 5.61
C TRP A 90 18.45 -1.52 6.68
N MET A 91 18.67 -1.11 7.94
CA MET A 91 17.67 -1.24 8.99
C MET A 91 16.49 -0.27 8.80
N ARG A 92 16.77 0.96 8.33
CA ARG A 92 15.74 1.95 8.00
C ARG A 92 14.88 1.48 6.83
N PHE A 93 15.54 1.02 5.76
CA PHE A 93 14.89 0.46 4.59
C PHE A 93 14.00 -0.74 4.95
N LEU A 94 14.52 -1.69 5.73
CA LEU A 94 13.76 -2.88 6.15
C LEU A 94 12.52 -2.51 6.98
N SER A 95 12.67 -1.60 7.94
CA SER A 95 11.57 -1.16 8.80
C SER A 95 10.47 -0.48 7.99
N LYS A 96 10.84 0.44 7.10
CA LYS A 96 9.89 1.17 6.26
C LYS A 96 9.16 0.24 5.29
N SER A 97 9.91 -0.65 4.65
CA SER A 97 9.36 -1.64 3.71
C SER A 97 8.36 -2.58 4.40
N LEU A 98 8.66 -3.04 5.63
CA LEU A 98 7.74 -3.90 6.40
C LEU A 98 6.44 -3.19 6.75
N VAL A 99 6.52 -1.93 7.14
CA VAL A 99 5.34 -1.17 7.54
C VAL A 99 4.47 -0.83 6.33
N VAL A 100 5.07 -0.44 5.21
CA VAL A 100 4.35 -0.25 3.95
C VAL A 100 3.73 -1.56 3.46
N PHE A 101 4.45 -2.68 3.57
CA PHE A 101 3.92 -4.00 3.24
C PHE A 101 2.65 -4.33 4.02
N VAL A 102 2.66 -4.12 5.34
CA VAL A 102 1.49 -4.38 6.19
C VAL A 102 0.33 -3.46 5.80
N GLY A 103 0.59 -2.16 5.59
CA GLY A 103 -0.44 -1.20 5.19
C GLY A 103 -1.10 -1.55 3.85
N LEU A 104 -0.30 -1.87 2.84
CA LEU A 104 -0.78 -2.28 1.53
C LEU A 104 -1.49 -3.64 1.56
N SER A 105 -1.09 -4.54 2.45
CA SER A 105 -1.73 -5.86 2.59
C SER A 105 -3.15 -5.70 3.12
N ILE A 106 -3.32 -4.82 4.10
CA ILE A 106 -4.64 -4.47 4.65
C ILE A 106 -5.51 -3.81 3.57
N ALA A 107 -4.96 -2.85 2.82
CA ALA A 107 -5.68 -2.20 1.72
C ALA A 107 -6.10 -3.20 0.62
N ALA A 108 -5.24 -4.17 0.30
CA ALA A 108 -5.54 -5.21 -0.67
C ALA A 108 -6.66 -6.14 -0.22
N ILE A 109 -6.62 -6.58 1.05
CA ILE A 109 -7.70 -7.38 1.64
C ILE A 109 -9.02 -6.60 1.62
N TYR A 110 -8.97 -5.32 2.02
CA TYR A 110 -10.14 -4.44 2.01
C TYR A 110 -10.76 -4.29 0.62
N LEU A 111 -9.92 -4.05 -0.40
CA LEU A 111 -10.36 -3.99 -1.80
C LEU A 111 -10.97 -5.30 -2.27
N MET A 112 -10.38 -6.45 -1.95
CA MET A 112 -10.93 -7.75 -2.33
C MET A 112 -12.31 -8.00 -1.70
N ILE A 113 -12.50 -7.60 -0.45
CA ILE A 113 -13.80 -7.67 0.22
C ILE A 113 -14.82 -6.78 -0.51
N LEU A 114 -14.45 -5.52 -0.81
CA LEU A 114 -15.31 -4.60 -1.54
C LEU A 114 -15.71 -5.15 -2.92
N LEU A 115 -14.74 -5.64 -3.70
CA LEU A 115 -15.02 -6.23 -5.02
C LEU A 115 -15.94 -7.43 -4.92
N SER A 116 -15.79 -8.27 -3.88
CA SER A 116 -16.69 -9.41 -3.65
C SER A 116 -18.10 -9.00 -3.24
N VAL A 117 -18.26 -7.87 -2.55
CA VAL A 117 -19.58 -7.36 -2.12
C VAL A 117 -20.32 -6.71 -3.29
N PHE A 118 -19.63 -5.92 -4.10
CA PHE A 118 -20.24 -5.18 -5.22
C PHE A 118 -20.36 -6.02 -6.50
N PHE A 119 -19.46 -6.98 -6.74
CA PHE A 119 -19.43 -7.76 -7.98
C PHE A 119 -19.57 -9.27 -7.72
N GLN A 120 -20.73 -9.83 -8.10
CA GLN A 120 -20.97 -11.28 -8.00
C GLN A 120 -19.98 -12.14 -8.81
N ALA A 121 -19.40 -11.59 -9.88
CA ALA A 121 -18.41 -12.26 -10.71
C ALA A 121 -17.03 -12.42 -10.02
N PHE A 122 -16.83 -11.77 -8.88
CA PHE A 122 -15.60 -11.87 -8.08
C PHE A 122 -15.82 -12.79 -6.88
N SER A 123 -15.75 -14.11 -7.10
CA SER A 123 -15.82 -15.06 -5.98
C SER A 123 -14.49 -15.13 -5.23
N LEU A 124 -14.54 -14.98 -3.91
CA LEU A 124 -13.40 -15.15 -3.02
C LEU A 124 -13.12 -16.65 -2.80
N GLY A 125 -12.56 -17.30 -3.82
CA GLY A 125 -12.06 -18.68 -3.69
C GLY A 125 -10.69 -18.71 -3.00
N TRP A 126 -10.44 -19.76 -2.20
CA TRP A 126 -9.12 -19.98 -1.58
C TRP A 126 -7.96 -20.04 -2.60
N LYS A 127 -8.21 -20.59 -3.80
CA LYS A 127 -7.24 -20.59 -4.90
C LYS A 127 -6.95 -19.18 -5.42
N ASP A 128 -7.98 -18.33 -5.52
CA ASP A 128 -7.84 -16.97 -6.00
C ASP A 128 -7.13 -16.08 -4.98
N LEU A 129 -7.34 -16.32 -3.69
CA LEU A 129 -6.57 -15.68 -2.62
C LEU A 129 -5.08 -16.01 -2.70
N PHE A 130 -4.70 -17.27 -2.96
CA PHE A 130 -3.31 -17.66 -3.12
C PHE A 130 -2.64 -17.03 -4.35
N VAL A 131 -3.32 -17.03 -5.50
CA VAL A 131 -2.80 -16.38 -6.72
C VAL A 131 -2.68 -14.87 -6.52
N ASN A 132 -3.64 -14.25 -5.84
CA ASN A 132 -3.59 -12.84 -5.49
C ASN A 132 -2.42 -12.53 -4.53
N LEU A 133 -2.14 -13.42 -3.57
CA LEU A 133 -1.00 -13.29 -2.66
C LEU A 133 0.35 -13.36 -3.40
N ILE A 134 0.51 -14.29 -4.33
CA ILE A 134 1.75 -14.41 -5.13
C ILE A 134 1.98 -13.16 -5.97
N PHE A 135 0.94 -12.67 -6.65
CA PHE A 135 1.04 -11.44 -7.43
C PHE A 135 1.27 -10.21 -6.54
N TYR A 136 0.65 -10.16 -5.36
CA TYR A 136 0.88 -9.10 -4.39
C TYR A 136 2.35 -9.08 -3.90
N TYR A 137 2.95 -10.26 -3.69
CA TYR A 137 4.39 -10.39 -3.42
C TYR A 137 5.26 -9.91 -4.58
N LEU A 138 4.86 -10.17 -5.82
CA LEU A 138 5.55 -9.68 -7.01
C LEU A 138 5.48 -8.15 -7.09
N GLU A 139 4.33 -7.55 -6.85
CA GLU A 139 4.14 -6.10 -6.82
C GLU A 139 4.96 -5.46 -5.69
N PHE A 140 4.98 -6.09 -4.52
CA PHE A 140 5.84 -5.67 -3.42
C PHE A 140 7.33 -5.72 -3.80
N SER A 141 7.77 -6.66 -4.63
CA SER A 141 9.16 -6.72 -5.10
C SER A 141 9.50 -5.58 -6.09
N VAL A 142 8.55 -5.17 -6.93
CA VAL A 142 8.69 -3.99 -7.81
C VAL A 142 8.69 -2.70 -6.97
N PHE A 143 7.86 -2.64 -5.94
CA PHE A 143 7.84 -1.53 -4.99
C PHE A 143 9.15 -1.43 -4.19
N LEU A 144 9.68 -2.54 -3.69
CA LEU A 144 10.99 -2.59 -3.01
C LEU A 144 12.10 -2.02 -3.88
N PHE A 145 12.07 -2.27 -5.19
CA PHE A 145 13.03 -1.68 -6.14
C PHE A 145 12.87 -0.16 -6.26
N TRP A 146 11.64 0.34 -6.30
CA TRP A 146 11.35 1.78 -6.36
C TRP A 146 11.73 2.50 -5.06
N GLU A 147 11.44 1.91 -3.90
CA GLU A 147 11.78 2.49 -2.60
C GLU A 147 13.29 2.43 -2.34
N LEU A 148 13.99 1.42 -2.84
CA LEU A 148 15.46 1.40 -2.79
C LEU A 148 16.03 2.60 -3.55
N HIS A 149 15.48 2.90 -4.73
CA HIS A 149 15.87 4.06 -5.52
C HIS A 149 15.52 5.40 -4.83
N SER A 150 14.34 5.50 -4.23
CA SER A 150 13.91 6.72 -3.51
C SER A 150 14.77 6.97 -2.26
N VAL A 151 15.08 5.93 -1.49
CA VAL A 151 15.94 6.01 -0.29
C VAL A 151 17.39 6.38 -0.67
N ILE A 152 17.91 5.86 -1.78
CA ILE A 152 19.24 6.25 -2.29
C ILE A 152 19.27 7.74 -2.67
N SER A 153 18.23 8.23 -3.35
CA SER A 153 18.14 9.64 -3.77
C SER A 153 17.99 10.66 -2.63
N VAL A 154 17.53 10.23 -1.45
CA VAL A 154 17.42 11.08 -0.25
C VAL A 154 18.70 11.09 0.58
N ILE A 155 19.59 10.10 0.40
CA ILE A 155 20.85 9.94 1.16
C ILE A 155 22.05 10.53 0.42
N LEU A 156 22.02 10.57 -0.91
CA LEU A 156 22.96 11.32 -1.75
C LEU A 156 22.28 12.62 -2.19
N PRO A 157 22.38 13.72 -1.42
CA PRO A 157 22.25 15.03 -2.05
C PRO A 157 23.46 15.19 -2.99
N ASP A 158 23.24 15.83 -4.13
CA ASP A 158 24.35 16.37 -4.93
C ASP A 158 25.34 17.17 -4.06
#